data_AF-A0A8B8ZN43-F1
#
_entry.id   AF-A0A8B8ZN43-F1
#
_cell.length_a   1.000
_cell.length_b   1.000
_cell.length_c   1.000
_cell.angle_alpha   90.00
_cell.angle_beta   90.00
_cell.angle_gamma   90.00
#
_symmetry.space_group_name_H-M   'P 1'
#
loop_
_entity.id
_entity.type
_entity.pdbx_description
1 polymer ?
#
loop_
_entity_poly.entity_id
_entity_poly.type
_entity_poly.pdbx_seq_one_letter_code
_entity_poly.pdbx_strand_id
1 'polypeptide(L)'
;MIESPGATELAVSFCCFPPRGVRGSADTVVRASAYGIDDGYLARVDEELLVMCQVETAAGLAEIEAIAGVEGVDVVQMDLGASMGHLWDLRDAMKEAERKLGGI
;
A
#
# COMPACT_ATOMS: atom_id res chain seq x y z
N MET A 1 -7.90 -1.37 -2.64
CA MET A 1 -8.24 -0.31 -3.60
C MET A 1 -7.90 1.08 -3.07
N ILE A 2 -6.74 1.59 -3.44
CA ILE A 2 -6.26 2.97 -3.23
C ILE A 2 -6.45 3.73 -4.54
N GLU A 3 -7.00 4.95 -4.46
CA GLU A 3 -7.31 5.78 -5.65
C GLU A 3 -6.70 7.18 -5.58
N SER A 4 -6.04 7.55 -4.48
CA SER A 4 -5.45 8.89 -4.32
C SER A 4 -4.28 8.90 -3.34
N PRO A 5 -3.40 9.91 -3.41
CA PRO A 5 -2.32 10.09 -2.44
C PRO A 5 -2.83 10.25 -1.00
N GLY A 6 -3.91 11.02 -0.80
CA GLY A 6 -4.48 11.19 0.55
C GLY A 6 -5.03 9.90 1.15
N ALA A 7 -5.64 9.02 0.34
CA ALA A 7 -6.04 7.70 0.80
C ALA A 7 -4.83 6.81 1.15
N THR A 8 -3.72 7.01 0.43
CA THR A 8 -2.45 6.30 0.65
C THR A 8 -1.79 6.74 1.96
N GLU A 9 -1.69 8.05 2.21
CA GLU A 9 -1.17 8.62 3.46
C GLU A 9 -1.95 8.09 4.67
N LEU A 10 -3.28 8.04 4.57
CA LEU A 10 -4.13 7.46 5.61
C LEU A 10 -3.83 5.97 5.81
N ALA A 11 -3.72 5.19 4.74
CA ALA A 11 -3.40 3.76 4.82
C ALA A 11 -2.05 3.52 5.52
N VAL A 12 -0.99 4.25 5.15
CA VAL A 12 0.32 4.18 5.81
C VAL A 12 0.20 4.55 7.29
N SER A 13 -0.54 5.62 7.61
CA SER A 13 -0.71 6.08 8.99
C SER A 13 -1.36 5.02 9.90
N PHE A 14 -2.23 4.15 9.36
CA PHE A 14 -2.86 3.08 10.13
C PHE A 14 -1.90 1.93 10.47
N CYS A 15 -0.78 1.82 9.76
CA CYS A 15 0.23 0.79 9.98
C CYS A 15 1.34 1.22 10.95
N CYS A 16 1.59 2.53 11.08
CA CYS A 16 2.68 3.09 11.90
C CYS A 16 2.20 3.56 13.29
N PHE A 17 3.05 3.38 14.30
CA PHE A 17 2.83 3.95 15.64
C PHE A 17 3.07 5.48 15.66
N PRO A 18 2.56 6.20 16.67
CA PRO A 18 2.94 7.59 16.89
C PRO A 18 4.46 7.75 17.04
N PRO A 19 5.08 8.83 16.51
CA PRO A 19 4.44 9.99 15.88
C PRO A 19 4.17 9.83 14.37
N ARG A 20 4.59 8.72 13.74
CA ARG A 20 4.49 8.53 12.28
C ARG A 20 3.10 8.16 11.81
N GLY A 21 2.26 7.65 12.71
CA GLY A 21 0.90 7.27 12.39
C GLY A 21 -0.01 7.21 13.61
N VAL A 22 -1.08 6.44 13.48
CA VAL A 22 -2.19 6.36 14.44
C VAL A 22 -2.48 4.93 14.89
N ARG A 23 -1.56 3.98 14.64
CA ARG A 23 -1.69 2.60 15.11
C ARG A 23 -1.79 2.57 16.63
N GLY A 24 -2.81 1.89 17.15
CA GLY A 24 -3.01 1.72 18.59
C GLY A 24 -1.97 0.80 19.23
N SER A 25 -1.50 1.16 20.44
CA SER A 25 -0.56 0.34 21.22
C SER A 25 -1.30 -0.77 21.97
N ALA A 26 -0.96 -2.01 21.63
CA ALA A 26 -1.33 -3.21 22.36
C ALA A 26 -0.18 -4.25 22.32
N ASP A 27 1.04 -3.77 22.07
CA ASP A 27 2.28 -4.53 21.92
C ASP A 27 2.59 -5.42 23.12
N THR A 28 2.05 -5.17 24.31
CA THR A 28 2.25 -6.06 25.46
C THR A 28 1.43 -7.36 25.43
N VAL A 29 0.45 -7.48 24.52
CA VAL A 29 -0.51 -8.62 24.51
C VAL A 29 -0.80 -9.23 23.14
N VAL A 30 -0.38 -8.59 22.04
CA VAL A 30 -0.69 -9.05 20.68
C VAL A 30 0.27 -10.12 20.17
N ARG A 31 -0.19 -10.93 19.21
CA ARG A 31 0.65 -11.94 18.52
C ARG A 31 1.92 -11.33 17.89
N ALA A 32 1.85 -10.09 17.41
CA ALA A 32 2.96 -9.45 16.70
C ALA A 32 4.24 -9.32 17.55
N SER A 33 4.10 -9.15 18.87
CA SER A 33 5.18 -9.09 19.86
C SER A 33 5.38 -10.40 20.62
N ALA A 34 4.98 -11.52 20.01
CA ALA A 34 4.95 -12.83 20.66
C ALA A 34 4.21 -12.83 22.00
N TYR A 35 3.06 -12.14 22.09
CA TYR A 35 2.25 -12.01 23.31
C TYR A 35 3.01 -11.33 24.48
N GLY A 36 3.83 -10.33 24.15
CA GLY A 36 4.62 -9.57 25.13
C GLY A 36 5.94 -10.24 25.53
N ILE A 37 6.38 -11.26 24.79
CA ILE A 37 7.67 -11.96 25.03
C ILE A 37 8.81 -11.28 24.25
N ASP A 38 8.53 -10.68 23.10
CA ASP A 38 9.53 -9.95 22.31
C ASP A 38 9.68 -8.50 22.79
N ASP A 39 10.59 -8.30 23.73
CA ASP A 39 10.94 -6.97 24.26
C ASP A 39 11.52 -6.02 23.19
N GLY A 40 11.99 -6.55 22.05
CA GLY A 40 12.56 -5.77 20.95
C GLY A 40 11.55 -5.38 19.87
N TYR A 41 10.28 -5.80 19.99
CA TYR A 41 9.26 -5.61 18.96
C TYR A 41 9.12 -4.14 18.53
N LEU A 42 8.90 -3.23 19.49
CA LEU A 42 8.69 -1.81 19.21
C LEU A 42 9.93 -1.13 18.61
N ALA A 43 11.13 -1.67 18.84
CA ALA A 43 12.36 -1.10 18.30
C ALA A 43 12.58 -1.45 16.83
N ARG A 44 12.04 -2.58 16.34
CA ARG A 44 12.27 -3.08 14.97
C ARG A 44 11.04 -2.96 14.06
N VAL A 45 9.83 -2.84 14.63
CA VAL A 45 8.57 -2.89 13.87
C VAL A 45 8.54 -1.92 12.69
N ASP A 46 9.12 -0.72 12.83
CA ASP A 46 9.14 0.28 11.77
C ASP A 46 10.06 -0.08 10.61
N GLU A 47 11.10 -0.89 10.84
CA GLU A 47 12.04 -1.37 9.82
C GLU A 47 11.57 -2.69 9.18
N GLU A 48 10.76 -3.46 9.91
CA GLU A 48 10.23 -4.76 9.48
C GLU A 48 8.85 -4.65 8.79
N LEU A 49 8.21 -3.48 8.85
CA LEU A 49 6.90 -3.23 8.25
C LEU A 49 7.02 -3.02 6.73
N LEU A 50 6.18 -3.71 5.96
CA LEU A 50 5.99 -3.48 4.54
C LEU A 50 4.55 -3.02 4.27
N VAL A 51 4.40 -1.92 3.54
CA VAL A 51 3.12 -1.39 3.06
C VAL A 51 3.05 -1.53 1.55
N MET A 52 2.09 -2.35 1.11
CA MET A 52 1.76 -2.53 -0.30
C MET A 52 0.39 -1.92 -0.60
N CYS A 53 0.33 -0.99 -1.55
CA CYS A 53 -0.90 -0.37 -2.00
C CYS A 53 -1.41 -1.02 -3.28
N GLN A 54 -2.70 -1.38 -3.32
CA GLN A 54 -3.34 -1.96 -4.50
C GLN A 54 -4.12 -0.88 -5.25
N VAL A 55 -3.69 -0.60 -6.48
CA VAL A 55 -4.37 0.28 -7.44
C VAL A 55 -5.15 -0.60 -8.41
N GLU A 56 -6.48 -0.51 -8.33
CA GLU A 56 -7.37 -1.46 -9.01
C GLU A 56 -8.36 -0.77 -9.97
N THR A 57 -8.23 0.55 -10.12
CA THR A 57 -9.14 1.36 -10.93
C THR A 57 -8.40 2.28 -11.88
N ALA A 58 -9.07 2.66 -12.97
CA ALA A 58 -8.54 3.64 -13.92
C ALA A 58 -8.29 5.01 -13.26
N ALA A 59 -9.07 5.36 -12.23
CA ALA A 59 -8.86 6.58 -11.44
C ALA A 59 -7.57 6.50 -10.61
N GLY A 60 -7.36 5.39 -9.88
CA GLY A 60 -6.11 5.18 -9.15
C GLY A 60 -4.89 5.09 -10.07
N LEU A 61 -5.03 4.52 -11.28
CA LEU A 61 -3.96 4.48 -12.27
C LEU A 61 -3.53 5.89 -12.71
N ALA A 62 -4.47 6.83 -12.84
CA ALA A 62 -4.16 8.21 -13.21
C ALA A 62 -3.30 8.94 -12.16
N GLU A 63 -3.38 8.51 -10.90
CA GLU A 63 -2.64 9.07 -9.76
C GLU A 63 -1.46 8.19 -9.32
N ILE A 64 -1.11 7.15 -10.08
CA ILE A 64 -0.22 6.09 -9.59
C ILE A 64 1.18 6.58 -9.20
N GLU A 65 1.73 7.57 -9.92
CA GLU A 65 3.02 8.16 -9.59
C GLU A 65 2.96 8.92 -8.26
N ALA A 66 1.88 9.66 -8.02
CA ALA A 66 1.67 10.38 -6.78
C ALA A 66 1.42 9.41 -5.61
N ILE A 67 0.69 8.31 -5.84
CA ILE A 67 0.51 7.21 -4.86
C ILE A 67 1.85 6.55 -4.53
N ALA A 68 2.65 6.21 -5.54
CA ALA A 68 3.96 5.59 -5.37
C ALA A 68 4.97 6.52 -4.68
N GLY A 69 4.78 7.84 -4.81
CA GLY A 69 5.61 8.85 -4.16
C GLY A 69 5.28 9.12 -2.69
N VAL A 70 4.22 8.53 -2.13
CA VAL A 70 3.86 8.72 -0.72
C VAL A 70 4.87 8.03 0.18
N GLU A 71 5.37 8.77 1.17
CA GLU A 71 6.31 8.25 2.16
C GLU A 71 5.73 7.04 2.90
N GLY A 72 6.52 5.97 3.00
CA GLY A 72 6.11 4.73 3.67
C GLY A 72 5.36 3.74 2.77
N VAL A 73 5.19 4.02 1.48
CA VAL A 73 4.78 3.01 0.49
C VAL A 73 6.00 2.28 -0.03
N ASP A 74 6.01 0.96 0.09
CA ASP A 74 7.10 0.12 -0.42
C ASP A 74 6.80 -0.41 -1.83
N VAL A 75 5.54 -0.77 -2.09
CA VAL A 75 5.13 -1.40 -3.33
C VAL A 75 3.75 -0.88 -3.76
N VAL A 76 3.63 -0.56 -5.04
CA VAL A 76 2.33 -0.36 -5.69
C VAL A 76 2.06 -1.55 -6.62
N GLN A 77 0.95 -2.24 -6.38
CA GLN A 77 0.49 -3.36 -7.19
C GLN A 77 -0.75 -2.94 -7.99
N MET A 78 -0.77 -3.27 -9.29
CA MET A 78 -1.86 -2.92 -10.21
C MET A 78 -2.74 -4.12 -10.54
N ASP A 79 -4.05 -4.02 -10.31
CA ASP A 79 -5.05 -5.01 -10.78
C ASP A 79 -6.20 -4.30 -11.51
N LEU A 80 -6.02 -4.11 -12.82
CA LEU A 80 -6.85 -3.20 -13.60
C LEU A 80 -7.83 -3.92 -14.54
N GLY A 81 -7.81 -5.25 -14.58
CA GLY A 81 -8.55 -6.05 -15.56
C GLY A 81 -10.05 -5.70 -15.57
N ALA A 82 -10.70 -5.78 -14.41
CA ALA A 82 -12.13 -5.46 -14.30
C ALA A 82 -12.43 -3.99 -14.60
N SER A 83 -11.67 -3.05 -14.02
CA SER A 83 -11.92 -1.61 -14.18
C SER A 83 -11.68 -1.11 -15.61
N MET A 84 -10.85 -1.79 -16.40
CA MET A 84 -10.54 -1.41 -17.77
C MET A 84 -11.32 -2.22 -18.82
N GLY A 85 -12.27 -3.06 -18.39
CA GLY A 85 -13.12 -3.85 -19.28
C GLY A 85 -12.47 -5.14 -19.82
N HIS A 86 -11.33 -5.54 -19.25
CA HIS A 86 -10.51 -6.68 -19.64
C HIS A 86 -10.55 -7.81 -18.59
N LEU A 87 -11.74 -8.17 -18.12
CA LEU A 87 -11.92 -9.10 -16.99
C LEU A 87 -11.21 -10.46 -17.18
N TRP A 88 -11.12 -10.93 -18.44
CA TRP A 88 -10.54 -12.23 -18.79
C TRP A 88 -9.22 -12.13 -19.56
N ASP A 89 -8.76 -10.91 -19.86
CA ASP A 89 -7.52 -10.67 -20.59
C ASP A 89 -6.64 -9.64 -19.87
N LEU A 90 -5.98 -10.11 -18.81
CA LEU A 90 -5.09 -9.29 -18.00
C LEU A 90 -3.90 -8.75 -18.82
N ARG A 91 -3.52 -9.40 -19.91
CA ARG A 91 -2.40 -8.95 -20.74
C ARG A 91 -2.75 -7.66 -21.47
N ASP A 92 -3.96 -7.54 -22.00
CA ASP A 92 -4.39 -6.32 -22.69
C ASP A 92 -4.65 -5.17 -21.72
N ALA A 93 -5.16 -5.45 -20.51
CA ALA A 93 -5.22 -4.47 -19.42
C ALA A 93 -3.84 -3.89 -19.10
N MET A 94 -2.83 -4.74 -18.94
CA MET A 94 -1.47 -4.33 -18.60
C MET A 94 -0.83 -3.49 -19.72
N LYS A 95 -0.95 -3.88 -20.99
CA LYS A 95 -0.45 -3.08 -22.11
C LYS A 95 -1.10 -1.70 -22.19
N GLU A 96 -2.40 -1.61 -21.89
CA GLU A 96 -3.09 -0.32 -21.89
C GLU A 96 -2.63 0.55 -20.70
N ALA A 97 -2.42 -0.05 -19.54
CA ALA A 97 -1.85 0.63 -18.38
C ALA A 97 -0.44 1.16 -18.66
N GLU A 98 0.46 0.32 -19.19
CA GLU A 98 1.83 0.70 -19.60
C GLU A 98 1.83 1.90 -20.56
N ARG A 99 0.90 1.92 -21.52
CA ARG A 99 0.77 3.02 -22.47
C ARG A 99 0.35 4.32 -21.82
N LYS A 100 -0.54 4.26 -20.81
CA LYS A 100 -0.98 5.44 -20.04
C LYS A 100 0.13 5.99 -19.16
N LEU A 101 1.03 5.14 -18.68
CA LEU A 101 2.20 5.53 -17.89
C LEU A 101 3.38 6.02 -18.72
N GLY A 102 3.21 6.18 -20.04
CA GLY A 102 4.23 6.75 -20.91
C GLY A 102 5.37 5.81 -21.31
N GLY A 103 5.23 4.50 -21.05
CA GLY A 103 6.24 3.50 -21.36
C GLY A 103 7.43 3.59 -20.40
N ILE A 104 7.45 2.70 -19.41
CA ILE A 104 8.66 2.34 -18.67
C ILE A 104 9.57 1.52 -19.60
#